data_AF-A0A9N9TKK5-F1
#
_entry.id   AF-A0A9N9TKK5-F1
#
_cell.length_a   1.000
_cell.length_b   1.000
_cell.length_c   1.000
_cell.angle_alpha   90.00
_cell.angle_beta   90.00
_cell.angle_gamma   90.00
#
_symmetry.space_group_name_H-M   'P 1'
#
loop_
_entity.id
_entity.type
_entity.pdbx_description
1 polymer ?
#
loop_
_entity_poly.entity_id
_entity_poly.type
_entity_poly.pdbx_seq_one_letter_code
_entity_poly.pdbx_strand_id
1 'polypeptide(L)'
;MFSPTVMADENLKYKLGIGGKSSCFCLSENNVLSSVTREATPKLETNLTAVERWFRCMDTKQEGMITSKELQLAFEIFQGKHFSEAVCKFVVRIFDLDKSGGVDIKEFETLYYYIKIWLKAFNNFDKDGKGFLTEPELDYALRQLDINFSPNFIKFLITRNNPSAKVISLDQYIITCIQIQKFTEEFKSRDPDFTGIININYEGFLEMVLSCL
;
A
#
# COMPACT_ATOMS: atom_id res chain seq x y z
N MET A 1 22.31 -15.04 20.87
CA MET A 1 23.01 -14.01 20.07
C MET A 1 22.29 -13.91 18.74
N PHE A 2 21.65 -12.78 18.45
CA PHE A 2 21.15 -12.46 17.11
C PHE A 2 21.80 -11.14 16.67
N SER A 3 22.30 -11.14 15.44
CA SER A 3 23.16 -10.12 14.84
C SER A 3 22.34 -8.93 14.29
N PRO A 4 22.89 -7.69 14.29
CA PRO A 4 22.20 -6.46 13.88
C PRO A 4 22.35 -6.16 12.39
N THR A 5 21.68 -5.09 11.90
CA THR A 5 21.62 -4.46 10.55
C THR A 5 20.30 -4.81 9.83
N VAL A 6 19.33 -3.92 9.61
CA VAL A 6 19.38 -2.55 9.05
C VAL A 6 18.44 -1.62 9.84
N MET A 7 19.00 -0.52 10.33
CA MET A 7 18.28 0.62 10.89
C MET A 7 17.75 1.45 9.73
N ALA A 8 16.48 1.28 9.36
CA ALA A 8 15.75 2.28 8.60
C ALA A 8 15.32 3.39 9.58
N ASP A 9 15.76 4.60 9.26
CA ASP A 9 15.62 5.88 9.97
C ASP A 9 14.46 5.94 10.96
N GLU A 10 14.79 6.04 12.26
CA GLU A 10 13.81 6.07 13.36
C GLU A 10 12.82 7.24 13.25
N ASN A 11 13.08 8.26 12.43
CA ASN A 11 12.19 9.42 12.27
C ASN A 11 10.87 9.13 11.51
N LEU A 12 10.77 8.07 10.71
CA LEU A 12 9.50 7.72 10.04
C LEU A 12 8.55 6.94 10.95
N LYS A 13 9.08 6.15 11.89
CA LYS A 13 8.27 5.43 12.90
C LYS A 13 7.41 6.41 13.71
N TYR A 14 7.96 7.57 14.06
CA TYR A 14 7.27 8.54 14.92
C TYR A 14 6.31 9.47 14.19
N LYS A 15 6.41 9.62 12.85
CA LYS A 15 5.49 10.46 12.06
C LYS A 15 4.36 9.69 11.35
N LEU A 16 4.43 8.35 11.33
CA LEU A 16 3.35 7.43 10.97
C LEU A 16 2.78 6.67 12.19
N GLY A 17 3.04 7.14 13.42
CA GLY A 17 2.44 6.54 14.63
C GLY A 17 2.87 5.10 14.98
N ILE A 18 4.02 4.63 14.49
CA ILE A 18 4.55 3.29 14.75
C ILE A 18 5.42 3.31 16.02
N GLY A 19 4.76 3.48 17.17
CA GLY A 19 5.35 3.37 18.50
C GLY A 19 4.69 2.26 19.31
N GLY A 20 5.12 1.01 19.13
CA GLY A 20 4.64 -0.11 19.94
C GLY A 20 5.05 -1.46 19.37
N LYS A 21 5.65 -2.30 20.21
CA LYS A 21 6.22 -3.61 19.83
C LYS A 21 5.19 -4.53 19.15
N SER A 22 5.70 -5.26 18.15
CA SER A 22 5.17 -6.55 17.64
C SER A 22 3.92 -6.52 16.74
N SER A 23 4.11 -6.19 15.47
CA SER A 23 3.74 -7.11 14.37
C SER A 23 4.47 -6.65 13.10
N CYS A 24 5.74 -7.04 13.02
CA CYS A 24 6.51 -6.91 11.80
C CYS A 24 5.89 -7.90 10.81
N PHE A 25 5.26 -7.42 9.74
CA PHE A 25 4.78 -8.26 8.63
C PHE A 25 5.99 -8.83 7.88
N CYS A 26 6.68 -9.79 8.48
CA CYS A 26 7.74 -10.56 7.85
C CYS A 26 7.10 -11.58 6.91
N LEU A 27 6.73 -11.19 5.69
CA LEU A 27 6.42 -12.15 4.64
C LEU A 27 7.67 -12.39 3.80
N SER A 28 8.23 -13.58 3.96
CA SER A 28 9.45 -14.06 3.31
C SER A 28 9.54 -13.68 1.83
N GLU A 29 10.68 -13.10 1.48
CA GLU A 29 11.15 -12.89 0.12
C GLU A 29 11.36 -14.27 -0.50
N ASN A 30 10.56 -14.62 -1.50
CA ASN A 30 10.98 -15.37 -2.66
C ASN A 30 9.78 -15.50 -3.62
N ASN A 31 10.06 -15.30 -4.90
CA ASN A 31 9.25 -15.74 -6.05
C ASN A 31 8.29 -14.73 -6.72
N VAL A 32 8.77 -13.54 -7.10
CA VAL A 32 8.03 -12.65 -8.05
C VAL A 32 8.89 -12.15 -9.21
N LEU A 33 10.06 -12.74 -9.46
CA LEU A 33 11.00 -12.26 -10.49
C LEU A 33 11.26 -13.24 -11.63
N SER A 34 10.42 -14.26 -11.82
CA SER A 34 10.67 -15.29 -12.85
C SER A 34 10.03 -15.04 -14.22
N SER A 35 9.27 -13.96 -14.44
CA SER A 35 8.52 -13.78 -15.69
C SER A 35 8.89 -12.56 -16.55
N VAL A 36 9.97 -11.86 -16.26
CA VAL A 36 10.42 -10.73 -17.10
C VAL A 36 11.79 -11.03 -17.71
N THR A 37 11.92 -10.72 -19.00
CA THR A 37 13.07 -10.79 -19.91
C THR A 37 13.36 -12.13 -20.62
N ARG A 38 12.69 -12.34 -21.76
CA ARG A 38 13.36 -12.78 -22.99
C ARG A 38 13.47 -11.56 -23.90
N GLU A 39 14.62 -10.89 -23.87
CA GLU A 39 15.29 -10.20 -24.99
C GLU A 39 16.57 -9.52 -24.48
N ALA A 40 17.58 -9.47 -25.35
CA ALA A 40 18.99 -9.31 -24.98
C ALA A 40 19.54 -7.89 -25.17
N THR A 41 20.65 -7.63 -24.45
CA THR A 41 21.69 -6.57 -24.57
C THR A 41 21.58 -5.34 -23.65
N PRO A 42 22.70 -4.65 -23.27
CA PRO A 42 24.09 -5.08 -23.06
C PRO A 42 24.53 -4.94 -21.58
N LYS A 43 25.70 -5.49 -21.27
CA LYS A 43 26.25 -5.69 -19.91
C LYS A 43 26.67 -4.37 -19.23
N LEU A 44 25.80 -3.81 -18.40
CA LEU A 44 26.14 -2.99 -17.24
C LEU A 44 24.98 -3.13 -16.24
N GLU A 45 25.24 -3.01 -14.93
CA GLU A 45 24.23 -3.09 -13.83
C GLU A 45 24.03 -4.45 -13.17
N THR A 46 25.11 -5.06 -12.68
CA THR A 46 25.05 -6.26 -11.83
C THR A 46 24.84 -5.99 -10.33
N ASN A 47 24.68 -4.74 -9.88
CA ASN A 47 24.58 -4.40 -8.45
C ASN A 47 23.39 -3.50 -8.05
N LEU A 48 22.40 -3.28 -8.93
CA LEU A 48 21.21 -2.53 -8.54
C LEU A 48 20.26 -3.41 -7.72
N THR A 49 19.75 -2.87 -6.63
CA THR A 49 18.67 -3.45 -5.82
C THR A 49 17.38 -3.56 -6.64
N ALA A 50 16.44 -4.40 -6.20
CA ALA A 50 15.14 -4.51 -6.87
C ALA A 50 14.37 -3.18 -6.88
N VAL A 51 14.54 -2.37 -5.82
CA VAL A 51 13.96 -1.03 -5.66
C VAL A 51 14.50 -0.09 -6.75
N GLU A 52 15.82 -0.01 -6.93
CA GLU A 52 16.42 0.86 -7.94
C GLU A 52 16.03 0.48 -9.37
N ARG A 53 15.90 -0.82 -9.66
CA ARG A 53 15.41 -1.26 -10.98
C ARG A 53 13.97 -0.83 -11.23
N TRP A 54 13.11 -1.03 -10.24
CA TRP A 54 11.71 -0.59 -10.32
C TRP A 54 11.62 0.93 -10.47
N PHE A 55 12.37 1.66 -9.66
CA PHE A 55 12.41 3.12 -9.70
C PHE A 55 12.77 3.61 -11.10
N ARG A 56 13.86 3.08 -11.69
CA ARG A 56 14.31 3.45 -13.04
C ARG A 56 13.32 3.05 -14.13
N CYS A 57 12.60 1.93 -13.98
CA CYS A 57 11.56 1.56 -14.92
C CYS A 57 10.35 2.52 -14.87
N MET A 58 10.07 3.11 -13.72
CA MET A 58 8.95 4.04 -13.53
C MET A 58 9.31 5.50 -13.84
N ASP A 59 10.51 5.93 -13.47
CA ASP A 59 11.05 7.27 -13.76
C ASP A 59 11.45 7.38 -15.24
N THR A 60 10.45 7.37 -16.10
CA THR A 60 10.61 7.39 -17.57
C THR A 60 11.30 8.65 -18.07
N LYS A 61 11.18 9.75 -17.33
CA LYS A 61 11.77 11.04 -17.68
C LYS A 61 13.16 11.26 -17.07
N GLN A 62 13.59 10.38 -16.16
CA GLN A 62 14.86 10.49 -15.44
C GLN A 62 14.96 11.81 -14.66
N GLU A 63 13.83 12.25 -14.09
CA GLU A 63 13.75 13.47 -13.28
C GLU A 63 14.19 13.21 -11.82
N GLY A 64 14.45 11.94 -11.46
CA GLY A 64 14.83 11.54 -10.10
C GLY A 64 13.66 11.47 -9.13
N MET A 65 12.43 11.56 -9.65
CA MET A 65 11.18 11.48 -8.89
C MET A 65 10.11 10.78 -9.73
N ILE A 66 9.23 10.02 -9.10
CA ILE A 66 8.11 9.36 -9.76
C ILE A 66 6.86 10.21 -9.57
N THR A 67 6.32 10.71 -10.67
CA THR A 67 5.06 11.46 -10.67
C THR A 67 3.84 10.53 -10.62
N SER A 68 2.66 11.06 -10.30
CA SER A 68 1.43 10.26 -10.28
C SER A 68 1.10 9.63 -11.64
N LYS A 69 1.54 10.24 -12.74
CA LYS A 69 1.34 9.73 -14.10
C LYS A 69 2.28 8.56 -14.39
N GLU A 70 3.53 8.66 -13.97
CA GLU A 70 4.52 7.58 -14.09
C GLU A 70 4.13 6.38 -13.24
N LEU A 71 3.65 6.64 -12.02
CA LEU A 71 3.10 5.60 -11.16
C LEU A 71 1.90 4.90 -11.82
N GLN A 72 1.00 5.65 -12.45
CA GLN A 72 -0.15 5.10 -13.17
C GLN A 72 0.28 4.20 -14.32
N LEU A 73 1.19 4.68 -15.18
CA LEU A 73 1.74 3.92 -16.30
C LEU A 73 2.42 2.64 -15.82
N ALA A 74 3.17 2.73 -14.72
CA ALA A 74 3.83 1.57 -14.15
C ALA A 74 2.81 0.50 -13.74
N PHE A 75 1.75 0.87 -13.02
CA PHE A 75 0.71 -0.09 -12.65
C PHE A 75 0.01 -0.71 -13.87
N GLU A 76 -0.24 0.07 -14.92
CA GLU A 76 -0.79 -0.45 -16.18
C GLU A 76 0.15 -1.47 -16.83
N ILE A 77 1.46 -1.22 -16.84
CA ILE A 77 2.47 -2.15 -17.39
C ILE A 77 2.59 -3.43 -16.53
N PHE A 78 2.58 -3.31 -15.21
CA PHE A 78 2.79 -4.45 -14.31
C PHE A 78 1.57 -5.35 -14.13
N GLN A 79 0.35 -4.82 -14.24
CA GLN A 79 -0.89 -5.54 -13.94
C GLN A 79 -1.89 -5.59 -15.10
N GLY A 80 -1.65 -4.85 -16.20
CA GLY A 80 -2.55 -4.80 -17.35
C GLY A 80 -3.91 -4.16 -17.05
N LYS A 81 -4.04 -3.38 -15.96
CA LYS A 81 -5.30 -2.82 -15.46
C LYS A 81 -5.18 -1.30 -15.32
N HIS A 82 -6.23 -0.60 -15.72
CA HIS A 82 -6.34 0.84 -15.55
C HIS A 82 -6.46 1.21 -14.07
N PHE A 83 -5.46 1.92 -13.55
CA PHE A 83 -5.54 2.58 -12.25
C PHE A 83 -6.14 3.96 -12.42
N SER A 84 -7.03 4.37 -11.52
CA SER A 84 -7.53 5.74 -11.51
C SER A 84 -6.40 6.74 -11.21
N GLU A 85 -6.36 7.84 -11.97
CA GLU A 85 -5.43 8.95 -11.74
C GLU A 85 -5.58 9.52 -10.32
N ALA A 86 -6.80 9.53 -9.77
CA ALA A 86 -7.07 10.00 -8.42
C ALA A 86 -6.37 9.12 -7.37
N VAL A 87 -6.34 7.80 -7.57
CA VAL A 87 -5.63 6.86 -6.69
C VAL A 87 -4.13 7.15 -6.73
N CYS A 88 -3.56 7.30 -7.94
CA CYS A 88 -2.13 7.52 -8.08
C CYS A 88 -1.70 8.85 -7.45
N LYS A 89 -2.49 9.91 -7.60
CA LYS A 89 -2.26 11.20 -6.91
C LYS A 89 -2.33 11.06 -5.39
N PHE A 90 -3.29 10.28 -4.88
CA PHE A 90 -3.43 10.04 -3.45
C PHE A 90 -2.23 9.26 -2.89
N VAL A 91 -1.79 8.21 -3.59
CA VAL A 91 -0.60 7.43 -3.20
C VAL A 91 0.64 8.32 -3.21
N VAL A 92 0.91 9.07 -4.29
CA VAL A 92 2.05 10.00 -4.32
C VAL A 92 1.99 10.97 -3.15
N ARG A 93 0.83 11.59 -2.86
CA ARG A 93 0.69 12.53 -1.74
C ARG A 93 1.03 11.92 -0.37
N ILE A 94 0.78 10.63 -0.18
CA ILE A 94 1.07 9.96 1.11
C ILE A 94 2.57 9.72 1.30
N PHE A 95 3.28 9.43 0.20
CA PHE A 95 4.68 9.05 0.24
C PHE A 95 5.64 10.20 -0.09
N ASP A 96 5.15 11.27 -0.71
CA ASP A 96 5.85 12.55 -0.92
C ASP A 96 5.89 13.34 0.39
N LEU A 97 6.91 13.04 1.21
CA LEU A 97 7.09 13.58 2.55
C LEU A 97 7.63 15.01 2.52
N ASP A 98 8.43 15.34 1.49
CA ASP A 98 9.01 16.65 1.30
C ASP A 98 8.11 17.62 0.49
N LYS A 99 6.99 17.12 -0.05
CA LYS A 99 6.03 17.85 -0.88
C LYS A 99 6.65 18.39 -2.16
N SER A 100 7.62 17.67 -2.72
CA SER A 100 8.26 17.99 -3.99
C SER A 100 7.31 17.81 -5.20
N GLY A 101 6.20 17.10 -5.02
CA GLY A 101 5.23 16.81 -6.07
C GLY A 101 5.46 15.47 -6.78
N GLY A 102 6.42 14.68 -6.30
CA GLY A 102 6.76 13.34 -6.79
C GLY A 102 7.39 12.52 -5.68
N VAL A 103 7.59 11.22 -5.93
CA VAL A 103 8.20 10.31 -4.96
C VAL A 103 9.66 10.10 -5.33
N ASP A 104 10.59 10.52 -4.47
CA ASP A 104 12.02 10.29 -4.69
C ASP A 104 12.42 8.83 -4.44
N ILE A 105 13.68 8.45 -4.67
CA ILE A 105 14.11 7.06 -4.52
C ILE A 105 14.03 6.54 -3.07
N LYS A 106 14.21 7.41 -2.07
CA LYS A 106 14.16 7.04 -0.64
C LYS A 106 12.71 6.82 -0.21
N GLU A 107 11.82 7.70 -0.64
CA GLU A 107 10.37 7.57 -0.41
C GLU A 107 9.82 6.35 -1.17
N PHE A 108 10.34 6.11 -2.37
CA PHE A 108 9.94 4.99 -3.22
C PHE A 108 10.32 3.65 -2.62
N GLU A 109 11.43 3.53 -1.88
CA GLU A 109 11.78 2.28 -1.19
C GLU A 109 10.63 1.82 -0.28
N THR A 110 10.04 2.77 0.46
CA THR A 110 8.90 2.47 1.33
C THR A 110 7.66 2.14 0.51
N LEU A 111 7.34 2.95 -0.51
CA LEU A 111 6.21 2.70 -1.40
C LEU A 111 6.31 1.33 -2.09
N TYR A 112 7.50 0.95 -2.55
CA TYR A 112 7.78 -0.33 -3.19
C TYR A 112 7.40 -1.49 -2.28
N TYR A 113 7.82 -1.46 -1.01
CA TYR A 113 7.51 -2.52 -0.06
C TYR A 113 5.99 -2.65 0.18
N TYR A 114 5.29 -1.52 0.34
CA TYR A 114 3.82 -1.53 0.48
C TYR A 114 3.11 -2.07 -0.76
N ILE A 115 3.52 -1.65 -1.96
CA ILE A 115 3.00 -2.17 -3.21
C ILE A 115 3.20 -3.69 -3.27
N LYS A 116 4.38 -4.21 -2.87
CA LYS A 116 4.64 -5.65 -2.86
C LYS A 116 3.72 -6.40 -1.91
N ILE A 117 3.45 -5.87 -0.71
CA ILE A 117 2.50 -6.46 0.23
C ILE A 117 1.10 -6.48 -0.38
N TRP A 118 0.60 -5.34 -0.87
CA TRP A 118 -0.74 -5.25 -1.43
C TRP A 118 -0.91 -6.14 -2.66
N LEU A 119 0.10 -6.22 -3.53
CA LEU A 119 0.08 -7.10 -4.71
C LEU A 119 0.11 -8.58 -4.33
N LYS A 120 0.96 -8.96 -3.36
CA LYS A 120 1.02 -10.36 -2.88
C LYS A 120 -0.30 -10.76 -2.25
N ALA A 121 -0.87 -9.89 -1.42
CA ALA A 121 -2.20 -10.05 -0.84
C ALA A 121 -3.24 -10.21 -1.96
N PHE A 122 -3.34 -9.24 -2.87
CA PHE A 122 -4.31 -9.25 -3.96
C PHE A 122 -4.20 -10.52 -4.82
N ASN A 123 -3.00 -10.91 -5.25
CA ASN A 123 -2.79 -12.11 -6.06
C ASN A 123 -3.11 -13.42 -5.30
N ASN A 124 -2.95 -13.45 -3.99
CA ASN A 124 -3.35 -14.60 -3.18
C ASN A 124 -4.88 -14.73 -3.06
N PHE A 125 -5.60 -13.61 -3.21
CA PHE A 125 -7.05 -13.54 -3.04
C PHE A 125 -7.81 -13.60 -4.37
N ASP A 126 -7.27 -13.02 -5.44
CA ASP A 126 -7.76 -13.08 -6.83
C ASP A 126 -7.45 -14.45 -7.45
N LYS A 127 -8.07 -15.50 -6.92
CA LYS A 127 -7.78 -16.90 -7.31
C LYS A 127 -8.15 -17.21 -8.75
N ASP A 128 -9.10 -16.48 -9.30
CA ASP A 128 -9.54 -16.65 -10.69
C ASP A 128 -8.80 -15.71 -11.67
N GLY A 129 -7.90 -14.85 -11.16
CA GLY A 129 -7.03 -13.98 -11.95
C GLY A 129 -7.80 -12.96 -12.78
N LYS A 130 -9.06 -12.69 -12.45
CA LYS A 130 -9.91 -11.76 -13.21
C LYS A 130 -9.59 -10.32 -12.90
N GLY A 131 -8.86 -10.06 -11.82
CA GLY A 131 -8.42 -8.73 -11.45
C GLY A 131 -9.40 -7.94 -10.62
N PHE A 132 -10.36 -8.62 -10.02
CA PHE A 132 -11.31 -8.05 -9.09
C PHE A 132 -11.50 -9.01 -7.93
N LEU A 133 -11.64 -8.50 -6.71
CA LEU A 133 -11.98 -9.33 -5.55
C LEU A 133 -13.48 -9.28 -5.30
N THR A 134 -14.07 -10.44 -5.11
CA THR A 134 -15.45 -10.60 -4.63
C THR A 134 -15.53 -10.37 -3.11
N GLU A 135 -16.75 -10.22 -2.58
CA GLU A 135 -16.98 -10.07 -1.13
C GLU A 135 -16.34 -11.18 -0.27
N PRO A 136 -16.45 -12.48 -0.60
CA PRO A 136 -15.78 -13.53 0.16
C PRO A 136 -14.24 -13.46 0.08
N GLU A 137 -13.69 -13.03 -1.05
CA GLU A 137 -12.25 -12.91 -1.23
C GLU A 137 -11.71 -11.72 -0.43
N LEU A 138 -12.46 -10.62 -0.38
CA LEU A 138 -12.11 -9.47 0.47
C LEU A 138 -12.23 -9.79 1.96
N ASP A 139 -13.24 -10.54 2.40
CA ASP A 139 -13.34 -11.00 3.80
C ASP A 139 -12.14 -11.87 4.17
N TYR A 140 -11.83 -12.86 3.32
CA TYR A 140 -10.67 -13.71 3.53
C TYR A 140 -9.37 -12.89 3.55
N ALA A 141 -9.26 -11.87 2.68
CA ALA A 141 -8.11 -10.99 2.61
C ALA A 141 -7.85 -10.23 3.92
N LEU A 142 -8.88 -9.58 4.43
CA LEU A 142 -8.81 -8.76 5.64
C LEU A 142 -8.52 -9.63 6.88
N ARG A 143 -9.06 -10.85 6.93
CA ARG A 143 -8.74 -11.82 7.98
C ARG A 143 -7.27 -12.22 8.00
N GLN A 144 -6.59 -12.29 6.85
CA GLN A 144 -5.13 -12.52 6.82
C GLN A 144 -4.32 -11.32 7.33
N LEU A 145 -4.95 -10.15 7.44
CA LEU A 145 -4.38 -8.94 8.02
C LEU A 145 -4.77 -8.78 9.51
N ASP A 146 -5.36 -9.81 10.13
CA ASP A 146 -5.95 -9.78 11.47
C ASP A 146 -7.06 -8.74 11.65
N ILE A 147 -7.76 -8.40 10.55
CA ILE A 147 -8.88 -7.46 10.54
C ILE A 147 -10.18 -8.24 10.36
N ASN A 148 -10.97 -8.33 11.43
CA ASN A 148 -12.25 -9.02 11.44
C ASN A 148 -13.40 -8.01 11.36
N PHE A 149 -13.88 -7.75 10.14
CA PHE A 149 -15.07 -6.93 9.94
C PHE A 149 -16.35 -7.75 9.86
N SER A 150 -17.47 -7.10 10.17
CA SER A 150 -18.78 -7.70 9.93
C SER A 150 -19.05 -7.81 8.43
N PRO A 151 -19.79 -8.84 7.96
CA PRO A 151 -20.15 -8.97 6.54
C PRO A 151 -20.81 -7.71 5.96
N ASN A 152 -21.66 -7.05 6.75
CA ASN A 152 -22.31 -5.79 6.35
C ASN A 152 -21.29 -4.67 6.10
N PHE A 153 -20.23 -4.59 6.92
CA PHE A 153 -19.19 -3.59 6.74
C PHE A 153 -18.32 -3.90 5.52
N ILE A 154 -18.02 -5.18 5.26
CA ILE A 154 -17.28 -5.59 4.05
C ILE A 154 -18.06 -5.23 2.78
N LYS A 155 -19.37 -5.50 2.77
CA LYS A 155 -20.27 -5.07 1.69
C LYS A 155 -20.31 -3.55 1.53
N PHE A 156 -20.26 -2.80 2.62
CA PHE A 156 -20.14 -1.35 2.58
C PHE A 156 -18.81 -0.91 1.94
N LEU A 157 -17.68 -1.53 2.28
CA LEU A 157 -16.37 -1.21 1.69
C LEU A 157 -16.36 -1.40 0.17
N ILE A 158 -17.02 -2.44 -0.33
CA ILE A 158 -17.13 -2.71 -1.79
C ILE A 158 -18.02 -1.68 -2.48
N THR A 159 -19.18 -1.38 -1.89
CA THR A 159 -20.18 -0.52 -2.54
C THR A 159 -19.87 0.98 -2.42
N ARG A 160 -18.96 1.39 -1.52
CA ARG A 160 -18.62 2.80 -1.27
C ARG A 160 -18.18 3.56 -2.51
N ASN A 161 -17.35 2.95 -3.36
CA ASN A 161 -16.80 3.61 -4.55
C ASN A 161 -17.55 3.24 -5.84
N ASN A 162 -18.31 2.14 -5.84
CA ASN A 162 -19.17 1.76 -6.95
C ASN A 162 -20.40 0.99 -6.40
N PRO A 163 -21.53 1.69 -6.15
CA PRO A 163 -22.72 1.10 -5.54
C PRO A 163 -23.31 -0.08 -6.31
N SER A 164 -23.06 -0.16 -7.62
CA SER A 164 -23.54 -1.22 -8.50
C SER A 164 -22.56 -2.40 -8.59
N ALA A 165 -21.32 -2.24 -8.11
CA ALA A 165 -20.32 -3.30 -8.15
C ALA A 165 -20.50 -4.28 -6.99
N LYS A 166 -20.32 -5.57 -7.29
CA LYS A 166 -20.17 -6.65 -6.30
C LYS A 166 -18.71 -7.06 -6.10
N VAL A 167 -17.81 -6.30 -6.70
CA VAL A 167 -16.39 -6.60 -6.76
C VAL A 167 -15.58 -5.33 -6.58
N ILE A 168 -14.37 -5.46 -6.04
CA ILE A 168 -13.42 -4.36 -5.83
C ILE A 168 -12.21 -4.55 -6.75
N SER A 169 -11.84 -3.50 -7.48
CA SER A 169 -10.63 -3.48 -8.31
C SER A 169 -9.38 -3.28 -7.45
N LEU A 170 -8.20 -3.60 -7.98
CA LEU A 170 -6.93 -3.49 -7.26
C LEU A 170 -6.67 -2.06 -6.73
N ASP A 171 -6.97 -1.03 -7.53
CA ASP A 171 -6.79 0.36 -7.15
C ASP A 171 -7.71 0.77 -5.98
N GLN A 172 -8.98 0.34 -6.01
CA GLN A 172 -9.92 0.53 -4.91
C GLN A 172 -9.53 -0.27 -3.66
N TYR A 173 -9.01 -1.48 -3.83
CA TYR A 173 -8.49 -2.30 -2.75
C TYR A 173 -7.30 -1.59 -2.06
N ILE A 174 -6.34 -1.08 -2.82
CA ILE A 174 -5.18 -0.34 -2.30
C ILE A 174 -5.63 0.89 -1.50
N ILE A 175 -6.53 1.72 -2.03
CA ILE A 175 -7.07 2.88 -1.29
C ILE A 175 -7.73 2.41 0.02
N THR A 176 -8.54 1.37 -0.05
CA THR A 176 -9.28 0.86 1.10
C THR A 176 -8.32 0.37 2.19
N CYS A 177 -7.27 -0.38 1.83
CA CYS A 177 -6.23 -0.82 2.75
C CYS A 177 -5.49 0.35 3.39
N ILE A 178 -5.06 1.34 2.60
CA ILE A 178 -4.36 2.53 3.11
C ILE A 178 -5.24 3.29 4.11
N GLN A 179 -6.51 3.51 3.76
CA GLN A 179 -7.43 4.23 4.64
C GLN A 179 -7.71 3.45 5.92
N ILE A 180 -8.00 2.15 5.83
CA ILE A 180 -8.20 1.31 7.01
C ILE A 180 -6.97 1.36 7.91
N GLN A 181 -5.76 1.28 7.34
CA GLN A 181 -4.53 1.34 8.11
C GLN A 181 -4.41 2.68 8.87
N LYS A 182 -4.57 3.82 8.18
CA LYS A 182 -4.52 5.15 8.81
C LYS A 182 -5.56 5.32 9.91
N PHE A 183 -6.83 4.97 9.63
CA PHE A 183 -7.89 5.06 10.63
C PHE A 183 -7.65 4.11 11.81
N THR A 184 -7.09 2.93 11.56
CA THR A 184 -6.76 1.96 12.63
C THR A 184 -5.64 2.50 13.52
N GLU A 185 -4.63 3.17 12.96
CA GLU A 185 -3.55 3.80 13.72
C GLU A 185 -4.08 4.93 14.62
N GLU A 186 -4.89 5.83 14.05
CA GLU A 186 -5.54 6.91 14.82
C GLU A 186 -6.52 6.40 15.88
N PHE A 187 -7.19 5.27 15.60
CA PHE A 187 -8.07 4.62 16.58
C PHE A 187 -7.25 4.01 17.72
N LYS A 188 -6.20 3.25 17.40
CA LYS A 188 -5.33 2.60 18.40
C LYS A 188 -4.61 3.60 19.30
N SER A 189 -4.20 4.76 18.77
CA SER A 189 -3.59 5.81 19.59
C SER A 189 -4.55 6.39 20.64
N ARG A 190 -5.87 6.21 20.45
CA ARG A 190 -6.95 6.66 21.34
C ARG A 190 -7.63 5.53 22.12
N ASP A 191 -7.30 4.26 21.84
CA ASP A 191 -7.77 3.07 22.56
C ASP A 191 -6.58 2.32 23.20
N PRO A 192 -5.90 2.91 24.21
CA PRO A 192 -4.70 2.32 24.81
C PRO A 192 -4.94 0.96 25.48
N ASP A 193 -6.18 0.71 25.89
CA ASP A 193 -6.61 -0.52 26.56
C ASP A 193 -7.14 -1.59 25.59
N PHE A 194 -7.14 -1.31 24.27
CA PHE A 194 -7.63 -2.23 23.22
C PHE A 194 -9.05 -2.74 23.46
N THR A 195 -9.93 -1.86 23.97
CA THR A 195 -11.32 -2.20 24.27
C THR A 195 -12.19 -2.30 23.03
N GLY A 196 -11.74 -1.72 21.91
CA GLY A 196 -12.50 -1.58 20.68
C GLY A 196 -13.53 -0.44 20.71
N ILE A 197 -13.54 0.40 21.75
CA ILE A 197 -14.47 1.53 21.91
C ILE A 197 -13.70 2.76 22.38
N ILE A 198 -13.80 3.87 21.64
CA ILE A 198 -13.23 5.17 22.05
C ILE A 198 -14.36 6.14 22.39
N ASN A 199 -14.16 6.97 23.41
CA ASN A 199 -15.02 8.11 23.70
C ASN A 199 -14.33 9.38 23.20
N ILE A 200 -14.89 9.98 22.15
CA ILE A 200 -14.33 11.16 21.48
C ILE A 200 -15.38 12.28 21.42
N ASN A 201 -14.96 13.52 21.67
CA ASN A 201 -15.81 14.69 21.47
C ASN A 201 -15.87 15.06 19.98
N TYR A 202 -16.77 15.97 19.61
CA TYR A 202 -16.99 16.33 18.20
C TYR A 202 -15.73 16.88 17.51
N GLU A 203 -14.97 17.74 18.18
CA GLU A 203 -13.74 18.32 17.63
C GLU A 203 -12.66 17.25 17.43
N GLY A 204 -12.43 16.39 18.42
CA GLY A 204 -11.50 15.26 18.30
C GLY A 204 -11.90 14.30 17.18
N PHE A 205 -13.20 14.08 16.98
CA PHE A 205 -13.70 13.30 15.84
C PHE A 205 -13.34 13.94 14.50
N LEU A 206 -13.54 15.25 14.36
CA LEU A 206 -13.17 15.97 13.14
C LEU A 206 -11.65 15.94 12.90
N GLU A 207 -10.84 16.15 13.94
CA GLU A 207 -9.37 16.07 13.85
C GLU A 207 -8.91 14.67 13.40
N MET A 208 -9.52 13.61 13.95
CA MET A 208 -9.24 12.23 13.55
C MET A 208 -9.60 11.96 12.08
N VAL A 209 -10.75 12.46 11.62
CA VAL A 209 -11.17 12.28 10.22
C VAL A 209 -10.28 13.08 9.27
N LEU A 210 -9.99 14.34 9.59
CA LEU A 210 -9.24 15.25 8.71
C LEU A 210 -7.75 14.90 8.63
N SER A 211 -7.17 14.31 9.68
CA SER A 211 -5.77 13.83 9.65
C SER A 211 -5.58 12.60 8.73
N CYS A 212 -6.66 11.83 8.50
CA CYS A 212 -6.61 10.64 7.66
C CYS A 212 -6.85 10.89 6.15
N LEU A 213 -7.36 12.07 5.79
CA LEU A 213 -7.72 12.49 4.41
C LEU A 213 -6.56 13.17 3.67
#